data_AF-A0A946TDQ9-F1
#
_entry.id   AF-A0A946TDQ9-F1
#
_cell.length_a   1.000
_cell.length_b   1.000
_cell.length_c   1.000
_cell.angle_alpha   90.00
_cell.angle_beta   90.00
_cell.angle_gamma   90.00
#
_symmetry.space_group_name_H-M   'P 1'
#
loop_
_entity.id
_entity.type
_entity.pdbx_description
1 polymer ?
#
loop_
_entity_poly.entity_id
_entity_poly.type
_entity_poly.pdbx_seq_one_letter_code
_entity_poly.pdbx_strand_id
1 'polypeptide(L)'
;MSKATDIDNLFVQARNSEPYLNDQGFVSRVTAGLPAERKVSVAQETVITIAATILGGAVAYPFFPVGEIIALIPSSFTITPIGLLAASGMASGLFYWLAEHAAPNRI
;
A
#
# COMPACT_ATOMS: atom_id res chain seq x y z
N MET A 1 -15.02 35.75 24.04
CA MET A 1 -14.96 35.88 22.57
C MET A 1 -13.51 35.64 22.15
N SER A 2 -13.24 34.48 21.54
CA SER A 2 -11.91 34.10 21.06
C SER A 2 -11.47 35.09 19.98
N LYS A 3 -10.27 35.68 20.11
CA LYS A 3 -9.67 36.49 19.04
C LYS A 3 -9.46 35.56 17.85
N ALA A 4 -10.43 35.53 16.93
CA ALA A 4 -10.23 35.01 15.59
C ALA A 4 -8.94 35.64 15.07
N THR A 5 -8.02 34.75 14.76
CA THR A 5 -6.59 34.91 14.80
C THR A 5 -6.12 35.94 13.77
N ASP A 6 -5.19 36.82 14.16
CA ASP A 6 -4.51 37.80 13.29
C ASP A 6 -3.94 37.15 12.01
N ILE A 7 -3.58 35.86 12.13
CA ILE A 7 -3.17 34.96 11.06
C ILE A 7 -4.22 34.82 9.95
N ASP A 8 -5.51 34.74 10.28
CA ASP A 8 -6.57 34.58 9.28
C ASP A 8 -6.69 35.83 8.41
N ASN A 9 -6.53 37.01 9.01
CA ASN A 9 -6.49 38.27 8.28
C ASN A 9 -5.24 38.39 7.40
N LEU A 10 -4.08 37.92 7.88
CA LEU A 10 -2.87 37.84 7.07
C LEU A 10 -3.04 36.94 5.84
N PHE A 11 -3.70 35.79 5.99
CA PHE A 11 -3.97 34.89 4.86
C PHE A 11 -4.99 35.47 3.87
N VAL A 12 -6.02 36.17 4.36
CA VAL A 12 -6.98 36.86 3.51
C VAL A 12 -6.30 38.01 2.74
N GLN A 13 -5.43 38.76 3.40
CA GLN A 13 -4.70 39.86 2.77
C GLN A 13 -3.74 39.34 1.70
N ALA A 14 -2.92 38.32 2.01
CA ALA A 14 -2.01 37.70 1.07
C ALA A 14 -2.73 37.15 -0.17
N ARG A 15 -3.86 36.44 0.04
CA ARG A 15 -4.66 35.87 -1.05
C ARG A 15 -5.27 36.93 -1.97
N ASN A 16 -5.61 38.09 -1.43
CA ASN A 16 -6.23 39.17 -2.20
C ASN A 16 -5.20 40.13 -2.83
N SER A 17 -3.98 40.22 -2.29
CA SER A 17 -2.92 41.09 -2.80
C SER A 17 -2.03 40.43 -3.85
N GLU A 18 -1.88 39.11 -3.79
CA GLU A 18 -1.01 38.41 -4.72
C GLU A 18 -1.71 38.16 -6.06
N PRO A 19 -1.06 38.45 -7.20
CA PRO A 19 -1.56 38.06 -8.51
C PRO A 19 -1.69 36.54 -8.56
N TYR A 20 -2.84 36.05 -9.03
CA TYR A 20 -3.01 34.63 -9.30
C TYR A 20 -2.05 34.24 -10.44
N LEU A 21 -0.89 33.68 -10.09
CA LEU A 21 0.11 33.22 -11.04
C LEU A 21 -0.45 32.00 -11.76
N ASN A 22 -1.02 32.24 -12.94
CA ASN A 22 -1.33 31.17 -13.87
C ASN A 22 0.01 30.50 -14.25
N ASP A 23 0.08 29.18 -14.11
CA ASP A 23 1.27 28.40 -14.43
C ASP A 23 1.78 28.70 -15.84
N GLN A 24 0.94 29.14 -16.80
CA GLN A 24 1.35 29.44 -18.19
C GLN A 24 2.18 28.30 -18.84
N GLY A 25 2.01 27.07 -18.33
CA GLY A 25 2.81 25.91 -18.70
C GLY A 25 4.26 25.96 -18.23
N PHE A 26 4.62 26.74 -17.22
CA PHE A 26 5.93 26.78 -16.60
C PHE A 26 6.32 25.38 -16.12
N VAL A 27 5.46 24.71 -15.35
CA VAL A 27 5.72 23.32 -14.91
C VAL A 27 5.90 22.40 -16.11
N SER A 28 5.09 22.54 -17.17
CA SER A 28 5.22 21.74 -18.40
C SER A 28 6.56 21.96 -19.11
N ARG A 29 7.00 23.22 -19.26
CA ARG A 29 8.28 23.58 -19.90
C ARG A 29 9.48 23.15 -19.06
N VAL A 30 9.42 23.30 -17.74
CA VAL A 30 10.45 22.82 -16.82
C VAL A 30 10.54 21.30 -16.90
N THR A 31 9.41 20.59 -16.88
CA THR A 31 9.37 19.12 -16.97
C THR A 31 9.89 18.61 -18.32
N ALA A 32 9.61 19.33 -19.42
CA ALA A 32 10.13 18.99 -20.75
C ALA A 32 11.65 19.21 -20.89
N GLY A 33 12.22 20.14 -20.12
CA GLY A 33 13.66 20.41 -20.10
C GLY A 33 14.45 19.56 -19.12
N LEU A 34 13.78 18.87 -18.19
CA LEU A 34 14.44 17.94 -17.27
C LEU A 34 14.88 16.68 -18.04
N PRO A 35 16.12 16.20 -17.84
CA PRO A 35 16.52 14.93 -18.40
C PRO A 35 15.57 13.85 -17.91
N ALA A 36 15.09 13.01 -18.83
CA ALA A 36 14.24 11.88 -18.48
C ALA A 36 14.92 11.10 -17.35
N GLU A 37 14.19 10.84 -16.26
CA GLU A 37 14.70 10.02 -15.18
C GLU A 37 15.31 8.76 -15.78
N ARG A 38 16.55 8.45 -15.39
CA ARG A 38 17.22 7.23 -15.81
C ARG A 38 16.45 6.06 -15.20
N LYS A 39 15.42 5.61 -15.91
CA LYS A 39 14.65 4.44 -15.52
C LYS A 39 15.56 3.25 -15.62
N VAL A 40 15.88 2.68 -14.46
CA VAL A 40 16.53 1.38 -14.39
C VAL A 40 15.60 0.39 -15.08
N SER A 41 16.14 -0.55 -15.86
CA SER A 41 15.29 -1.56 -16.50
C SER A 41 14.50 -2.31 -15.42
N VAL A 42 13.21 -2.55 -15.66
CA VAL A 42 12.34 -3.34 -14.77
C VAL A 42 13.00 -4.69 -14.42
N ALA A 43 13.73 -5.29 -15.37
CA ALA A 43 14.47 -6.53 -15.13
C ALA A 43 15.59 -6.35 -14.10
N GLN A 44 16.31 -5.23 -14.15
CA GLN A 44 17.39 -4.94 -13.20
C GLN A 44 16.84 -4.63 -11.80
N GLU A 45 15.74 -3.88 -11.71
CA GLU A 45 15.04 -3.64 -10.44
C GLU A 45 14.52 -4.95 -9.82
N THR A 46 13.96 -5.83 -10.66
CA THR A 46 13.50 -7.16 -10.25
C THR A 46 14.66 -8.00 -9.70
N VAL A 47 15.79 -8.04 -10.40
CA VAL A 47 16.98 -8.79 -9.96
C VAL A 47 17.50 -8.27 -8.62
N ILE A 48 17.59 -6.95 -8.45
CA ILE A 48 18.05 -6.35 -7.18
C ILE A 48 17.09 -6.71 -6.05
N THR A 49 15.78 -6.66 -6.30
CA THR A 49 14.76 -6.97 -5.30
C THR A 49 14.81 -8.44 -4.90
N ILE A 50 14.95 -9.36 -5.86
CA ILE A 50 15.10 -10.79 -5.58
C ILE A 50 16.37 -11.05 -4.77
N ALA A 51 17.50 -10.44 -5.16
CA ALA A 51 18.76 -10.60 -4.45
C ALA A 51 18.67 -10.10 -3.00
N ALA A 52 18.08 -8.92 -2.78
CA ALA A 52 17.84 -8.38 -1.45
C ALA A 52 16.92 -9.29 -0.61
N THR A 53 15.88 -9.86 -1.23
CA THR A 53 14.95 -10.78 -0.56
C THR A 53 15.65 -12.06 -0.12
N ILE A 54 16.48 -12.66 -0.97
CA ILE A 54 17.24 -13.87 -0.64
C ILE A 54 18.21 -13.59 0.50
N LEU A 55 18.93 -12.46 0.45
CA LEU A 55 19.86 -12.07 1.51
C LEU A 55 19.14 -11.82 2.83
N GLY A 56 18.02 -11.08 2.80
CA GLY A 56 17.19 -10.86 3.99
C GLY A 56 16.68 -12.18 4.59
N GLY A 57 16.19 -13.08 3.73
CA GLY A 57 15.76 -14.43 4.13
C GLY A 57 16.89 -15.25 4.75
N ALA A 58 18.09 -15.23 4.16
CA ALA A 58 19.25 -15.95 4.68
C ALA A 58 19.71 -15.43 6.05
N VAL A 59 19.69 -14.10 6.26
CA VAL A 59 20.03 -13.47 7.55
C VAL A 59 18.97 -13.79 8.61
N ALA A 60 17.69 -13.81 8.24
CA ALA A 60 16.59 -14.11 9.17
C ALA A 60 16.47 -15.60 9.50
N TYR A 61 16.92 -16.49 8.61
CA TYR A 61 16.76 -17.94 8.73
C TYR A 61 17.17 -18.53 10.09
N PRO A 62 18.33 -18.18 10.68
CA PRO A 62 18.75 -18.73 11.98
C PRO A 62 17.85 -18.33 13.15
N PHE A 63 17.08 -17.23 13.00
CA PHE A 63 16.20 -16.69 14.03
C PHE A 63 14.75 -17.13 13.87
N PHE A 64 14.43 -17.83 12.77
CA PHE A 64 13.07 -18.25 12.48
C PHE A 64 12.88 -19.73 12.83
N PRO A 65 11.94 -20.10 13.71
CA PRO A 65 11.73 -21.48 14.14
C PRO A 65 10.94 -22.27 13.08
N VAL A 66 11.49 -22.39 11.87
CA VAL A 66 10.85 -23.04 10.71
C VAL A 66 10.43 -24.47 11.06
N GLY A 67 11.27 -25.21 11.78
CA GLY A 67 10.98 -26.59 12.19
C GLY A 67 9.79 -26.71 13.14
N GLU A 68 9.65 -25.77 14.09
CA GLU A 68 8.53 -25.75 15.04
C GLU A 68 7.23 -25.39 14.30
N ILE A 69 7.29 -24.44 13.37
CA ILE A 69 6.15 -24.05 12.52
C ILE A 69 5.71 -25.21 11.62
N ILE A 70 6.66 -25.95 11.04
CA ILE A 70 6.34 -27.14 10.24
C ILE A 70 5.77 -28.25 11.13
N ALA A 71 6.24 -28.40 12.36
CA ALA A 71 5.68 -29.36 13.32
C ALA A 71 4.27 -29.00 13.79
N LEU A 72 3.88 -27.71 13.71
CA LEU A 72 2.52 -27.24 13.91
C LEU A 72 1.58 -27.59 12.74
N ILE A 73 2.11 -28.00 11.58
CA ILE A 73 1.28 -28.47 10.47
C ILE A 73 0.70 -29.83 10.85
N PRO A 74 -0.65 -29.96 10.94
CA PRO A 74 -1.28 -31.21 11.31
C PRO A 74 -0.91 -32.32 10.31
N SER A 75 -0.29 -33.39 10.78
CA SER A 75 0.04 -34.57 9.97
C SER A 75 -1.20 -35.40 9.59
N SER A 76 -2.32 -35.16 10.26
CA SER A 76 -3.61 -35.76 9.96
C SER A 76 -4.72 -34.72 10.12
N PHE A 77 -5.52 -34.54 9.07
CA PHE A 77 -6.75 -33.76 9.13
C PHE A 77 -7.90 -34.67 9.56
N THR A 78 -8.36 -34.52 10.80
CA THR A 78 -9.62 -35.14 11.24
C THR A 78 -10.76 -34.17 10.94
N ILE A 79 -11.65 -34.54 10.02
CA ILE A 79 -12.87 -33.77 9.73
C ILE A 79 -13.81 -33.92 10.92
N THR A 80 -13.72 -33.00 11.87
CA THR A 80 -14.68 -32.90 12.97
C THR A 80 -15.88 -32.07 12.50
N PRO A 81 -17.10 -32.36 13.01
CA PRO A 81 -18.27 -31.53 12.69
C PRO A 81 -18.06 -30.05 13.01
N ILE A 82 -17.32 -29.74 14.09
CA ILE A 82 -16.95 -28.38 14.47
C ILE A 82 -15.98 -27.76 13.46
N GLY A 83 -14.97 -28.51 13.00
CA GLY A 83 -14.04 -28.05 11.97
C GLY A 83 -14.75 -27.79 10.63
N LEU A 84 -15.74 -28.60 10.29
CA LEU A 84 -16.55 -28.41 9.08
C LEU A 84 -17.41 -27.13 9.17
N LEU A 85 -18.05 -26.88 10.32
CA LEU A 85 -18.80 -25.65 10.59
C LEU A 85 -17.90 -24.41 10.58
N ALA A 86 -16.70 -24.50 11.15
CA ALA A 86 -15.75 -23.40 11.15
C ALA A 86 -15.26 -23.09 9.72
N ALA A 87 -14.93 -24.12 8.94
CA ALA A 87 -14.50 -23.97 7.56
C ALA A 87 -15.61 -23.39 6.67
N SER A 88 -16.86 -23.84 6.83
CA SER A 88 -17.99 -23.30 6.07
C SER A 88 -18.29 -21.86 6.44
N GLY A 89 -18.24 -21.50 7.73
CA GLY A 89 -18.39 -20.13 8.19
C GLY A 89 -17.32 -19.19 7.64
N MET A 90 -16.05 -19.62 7.65
CA MET A 90 -14.95 -18.86 7.05
C MET A 90 -15.12 -18.71 5.54
N ALA A 91 -15.50 -19.78 4.83
CA ALA A 91 -15.75 -19.73 3.39
C ALA A 91 -16.90 -18.76 3.07
N SER A 92 -18.02 -18.83 3.79
CA SER A 92 -19.15 -17.90 3.60
C SER A 92 -18.75 -16.45 3.86
N GLY A 93 -17.96 -16.17 4.90
CA GLY A 93 -17.43 -14.83 5.16
C GLY A 93 -16.52 -14.33 4.05
N LEU A 94 -15.63 -15.20 3.54
CA LEU A 94 -14.75 -14.87 2.42
C LEU A 94 -15.54 -14.60 1.14
N PHE A 95 -16.56 -15.40 0.83
CA PHE A 95 -17.43 -15.20 -0.33
C PHE A 95 -18.27 -13.93 -0.21
N TYR A 96 -18.75 -13.61 0.98
CA TYR A 96 -19.45 -12.35 1.23
C TYR A 96 -18.53 -11.15 1.01
N TRP A 97 -17.34 -11.17 1.61
CA TRP A 97 -16.35 -10.11 1.46
C TRP A 97 -15.93 -9.94 0.00
N LEU A 98 -15.68 -11.05 -0.72
CA LEU A 98 -15.39 -11.03 -2.14
C LEU A 98 -16.58 -10.48 -2.95
N ALA A 99 -17.83 -10.84 -2.64
CA ALA A 99 -18.99 -10.33 -3.35
C ALA A 99 -19.17 -8.82 -3.13
N GLU A 100 -18.91 -8.32 -1.92
CA GLU A 100 -18.94 -6.91 -1.57
C GLU A 100 -17.85 -6.11 -2.31
N HIS A 101 -16.65 -6.67 -2.44
CA HIS A 101 -15.50 -5.99 -3.05
C HIS A 101 -15.37 -6.24 -4.57
N ALA A 102 -16.00 -7.29 -5.09
CA ALA A 102 -16.04 -7.60 -6.52
C ALA A 102 -17.20 -6.90 -7.25
N ALA A 103 -18.17 -6.34 -6.53
CA ALA A 103 -19.21 -5.50 -7.13
C ALA A 103 -18.62 -4.12 -7.44
N PRO A 104 -18.36 -3.77 -8.71
CA PRO A 104 -17.95 -2.41 -9.03
C PRO A 104 -19.20 -1.55 -8.91
N ASN A 105 -19.24 -0.72 -7.88
CA ASN A 105 -20.01 0.52 -7.82
C ASN A 105 -21.46 0.39 -8.36
N ARG A 106 -22.37 -0.21 -7.57
CA ARG A 106 -23.80 -0.04 -7.80
C ARG A 106 -24.34 0.98 -6.81
N ILE A 107 -24.51 2.20 -7.37
CA ILE A 107 -25.41 3.26 -6.93
C ILE A 107 -26.81 2.67 -6.72
#